data_AF-A0A9X1N005-F1
#
_entry.id   AF-A0A9X1N005-F1
#
_cell.length_a   1.000
_cell.length_b   1.000
_cell.length_c   1.000
_cell.angle_alpha   90.00
_cell.angle_beta   90.00
_cell.angle_gamma   90.00
#
_symmetry.space_group_name_H-M   'P 1'
#
loop_
_entity.id
_entity.type
_entity.pdbx_description
1 polymer ?
#
loop_
_entity_poly.entity_id
_entity_poly.type
_entity_poly.pdbx_seq_one_letter_code
_entity_poly.pdbx_strand_id
1 'polypeptide(L)'
;WNDRFGSHHSFQNSGDKLHQSLPSIIQRAKNTTTLNMRHDPMKQCEISNKKANIIKFLNAADMNIDDISITKKSLLDTEEYNKLSDELKNIVKKNKILEEEVFDADFIRKNKNNVEVSLNIDYESDGTRKLFSLAGPWLDTLENGYTLVIDELHDKLHPLLLRYMVVTQI
;
A
#
# COMPACT_ATOMS: atom_id res chain seq x y z
N TRP A 1 48.95 -10.70 -5.16
CA TRP A 1 48.05 -11.03 -4.04
C TRP A 1 47.41 -9.72 -3.58
N ASN A 2 46.67 -8.96 -4.39
CA ASN A 2 45.44 -9.18 -5.18
C ASN A 2 44.21 -9.66 -4.40
N ASP A 3 43.25 -8.73 -4.32
CA ASP A 3 41.80 -8.87 -4.48
C ASP A 3 40.99 -9.63 -3.42
N ARG A 4 40.29 -8.87 -2.54
CA ARG A 4 38.97 -9.27 -2.03
C ARG A 4 38.12 -8.22 -1.27
N PHE A 5 38.25 -6.92 -1.53
CA PHE A 5 37.33 -5.89 -0.97
C PHE A 5 36.84 -4.86 -1.99
N GLY A 6 36.60 -5.29 -3.23
CA GLY A 6 35.81 -4.53 -4.19
C GLY A 6 34.57 -5.31 -4.57
N SER A 7 33.40 -4.65 -4.57
CA SER A 7 32.12 -5.05 -5.21
C SER A 7 30.89 -5.47 -4.35
N HIS A 8 30.65 -4.89 -3.17
CA HIS A 8 29.33 -5.05 -2.49
C HIS A 8 28.49 -3.77 -2.35
N HIS A 9 28.95 -2.61 -2.83
CA HIS A 9 28.20 -1.34 -2.73
C HIS A 9 27.45 -0.92 -4.01
N SER A 10 27.40 -1.75 -5.06
CA SER A 10 26.81 -1.37 -6.35
C SER A 10 25.55 -2.14 -6.75
N PHE A 11 25.08 -3.13 -5.97
CA PHE A 11 23.95 -3.97 -6.39
C PHE A 11 22.56 -3.59 -5.86
N GLN A 12 22.44 -2.66 -4.91
CA GLN A 12 21.14 -2.19 -4.41
C GLN A 12 20.69 -0.83 -5.01
N ASN A 13 21.60 -0.05 -5.59
CA ASN A 13 21.30 1.33 -5.97
C ASN A 13 20.55 1.52 -7.31
N SER A 14 20.42 0.48 -8.14
CA SER A 14 19.85 0.62 -9.49
C SER A 14 18.35 0.28 -9.55
N GLY A 15 17.89 -0.65 -8.71
CA GLY A 15 16.49 -1.07 -8.61
C GLY A 15 15.62 -0.03 -7.90
N ASP A 16 16.12 0.53 -6.80
CA ASP A 16 15.40 1.52 -5.99
C ASP A 16 15.23 2.86 -6.72
N LYS A 17 16.21 3.25 -7.56
CA LYS A 17 16.11 4.46 -8.40
C LYS A 17 15.03 4.36 -9.47
N LEU A 18 14.81 3.17 -10.03
CA LEU A 18 13.72 2.91 -10.98
C LEU A 18 12.37 2.78 -10.27
N HIS A 19 12.34 2.28 -9.03
CA HIS A 19 11.12 2.20 -8.24
C HIS A 19 10.56 3.60 -7.94
N GLN A 20 11.42 4.55 -7.54
CA GLN A 20 11.01 5.91 -7.20
C GLN A 20 10.59 6.78 -8.40
N SER A 21 11.08 6.47 -9.61
CA SER A 21 10.76 7.25 -10.82
C SER A 21 9.42 6.88 -11.47
N LEU A 22 8.80 5.77 -11.05
CA LEU A 22 7.55 5.29 -11.63
C LEU A 22 6.36 5.96 -10.92
N PRO A 23 5.29 6.34 -11.64
CA PRO A 23 4.03 6.77 -11.04
C PRO A 23 3.54 5.76 -9.99
N SER A 24 2.89 6.26 -8.93
CA SER A 24 2.43 5.48 -7.78
C SER A 24 1.61 4.24 -8.20
N ILE A 25 0.83 4.36 -9.27
CA ILE A 25 0.02 3.27 -9.82
C ILE A 25 0.86 2.09 -10.37
N ILE A 26 2.05 2.35 -10.93
CA ILE A 26 2.95 1.30 -11.45
C ILE A 26 3.76 0.69 -10.31
N GLN A 27 4.10 1.49 -9.29
CA GLN A 27 4.67 0.96 -8.05
C GLN A 27 3.68 0.01 -7.35
N ARG A 28 2.39 0.36 -7.32
CA ARG A 28 1.32 -0.48 -6.78
C ARG A 28 1.16 -1.78 -7.55
N ALA A 29 1.11 -1.75 -8.89
CA ALA A 29 1.05 -2.96 -9.70
C ALA A 29 2.17 -3.95 -9.31
N LYS A 30 3.42 -3.47 -9.24
CA LYS A 30 4.58 -4.30 -8.84
C LYS A 30 4.52 -4.81 -7.40
N ASN A 31 4.01 -4.01 -6.47
CA ASN A 31 3.88 -4.38 -5.06
C ASN A 31 2.76 -5.39 -4.85
N THR A 32 1.67 -5.28 -5.60
CA THR A 32 0.56 -6.26 -5.61
C THR A 32 0.97 -7.61 -6.20
N THR A 33 1.98 -7.66 -7.08
CA THR A 33 2.58 -8.92 -7.55
C THR A 33 3.52 -9.55 -6.52
N THR A 34 4.24 -8.74 -5.72
CA THR A 34 5.27 -9.22 -4.77
C THR A 34 4.73 -9.50 -3.37
N LEU A 35 3.69 -8.79 -2.93
CA LEU A 35 2.92 -9.12 -1.73
C LEU A 35 1.89 -10.19 -2.10
N ASN A 36 1.99 -11.38 -1.48
CA ASN A 36 0.95 -12.41 -1.57
C ASN A 36 -0.44 -11.79 -1.38
N MET A 37 -1.43 -12.23 -2.16
CA MET A 37 -2.83 -11.76 -2.10
C MET A 37 -3.40 -11.66 -0.68
N ARG A 38 -2.87 -12.46 0.27
CA ARG A 38 -3.25 -12.43 1.69
C ARG A 38 -2.89 -11.14 2.41
N HIS A 39 -1.84 -10.43 2.04
CA HIS A 39 -1.35 -9.26 2.80
C HIS A 39 -1.72 -7.92 2.17
N ASP A 40 -2.31 -7.91 0.97
CA ASP A 40 -2.70 -6.68 0.29
C ASP A 40 -4.03 -6.15 0.86
N PRO A 41 -4.05 -5.01 1.56
CA PRO A 41 -5.26 -4.46 2.18
C PRO A 41 -6.32 -4.06 1.13
N MET A 42 -5.94 -3.66 -0.09
CA MET A 42 -6.90 -3.30 -1.14
C MET A 42 -7.69 -4.52 -1.60
N LYS A 43 -7.01 -5.66 -1.79
CA LYS A 43 -7.65 -6.93 -2.11
C LYS A 43 -8.49 -7.45 -0.94
N GLN A 44 -7.99 -7.33 0.28
CA GLN A 44 -8.76 -7.70 1.47
C GLN A 44 -10.05 -6.87 1.60
N CYS A 45 -10.05 -5.60 1.20
CA CYS A 45 -11.24 -4.75 1.21
C CYS A 45 -12.35 -5.23 0.25
N GLU A 46 -12.07 -6.10 -0.73
CA GLU A 46 -13.12 -6.74 -1.52
C GLU A 46 -13.96 -7.73 -0.69
N ILE A 47 -13.45 -8.20 0.44
CA ILE A 47 -14.13 -9.10 1.35
C ILE A 47 -14.74 -8.28 2.50
N SER A 48 -16.07 -8.29 2.61
CA SER A 48 -16.80 -7.36 3.50
C SER A 48 -16.37 -7.43 4.98
N ASN A 49 -16.05 -8.63 5.51
CA ASN A 49 -15.60 -8.77 6.89
C ASN A 49 -14.19 -8.19 7.12
N LYS A 50 -13.27 -8.41 6.18
CA LYS A 50 -11.90 -7.89 6.25
C LYS A 50 -11.87 -6.38 6.06
N LYS A 51 -12.67 -5.84 5.13
CA LYS A 51 -12.89 -4.40 4.96
C LYS A 51 -13.28 -3.74 6.28
N ALA A 52 -14.27 -4.30 6.99
CA ALA A 52 -14.71 -3.77 8.28
C ALA A 52 -13.59 -3.80 9.34
N ASN A 53 -12.78 -4.86 9.37
CA ASN A 53 -11.64 -4.96 10.29
C ASN A 53 -10.53 -3.94 9.95
N ILE A 54 -10.27 -3.71 8.66
CA ILE A 54 -9.32 -2.69 8.20
C ILE A 54 -9.80 -1.30 8.62
N ILE A 55 -11.08 -0.96 8.39
CA ILE A 55 -11.65 0.33 8.82
C ILE A 55 -11.53 0.51 10.34
N LYS A 56 -11.83 -0.54 11.12
CA LYS A 56 -11.64 -0.52 12.58
C LYS A 56 -10.18 -0.29 12.98
N PHE A 57 -9.24 -0.96 12.32
CA PHE A 57 -7.81 -0.79 12.56
C PHE A 57 -7.36 0.66 12.28
N LEU A 58 -7.77 1.23 11.15
CA LEU A 58 -7.46 2.62 10.80
C LEU A 58 -8.11 3.63 11.76
N ASN A 59 -9.31 3.36 12.24
CA ASN A 59 -9.99 4.26 13.18
C ASN A 59 -9.50 4.11 14.62
N ALA A 60 -8.99 2.95 15.03
CA ALA A 60 -8.24 2.81 16.29
C ALA A 60 -6.97 3.69 16.30
N ALA A 61 -6.54 4.09 15.11
CA ALA A 61 -5.44 4.99 14.84
C ALA A 61 -5.89 6.44 14.56
N ASP A 62 -7.15 6.78 14.84
CA ASP A 62 -7.70 8.13 14.70
C ASP A 62 -7.69 8.68 13.24
N MET A 63 -7.79 7.80 12.23
CA MET A 63 -7.82 8.21 10.82
C MET A 63 -9.18 8.75 10.36
N ASN A 64 -10.24 8.53 11.15
CA ASN A 64 -11.62 8.97 10.90
C ASN A 64 -12.09 8.65 9.47
N ILE A 65 -12.10 7.36 9.11
CA ILE A 65 -12.54 6.82 7.82
C ILE A 65 -13.88 6.12 8.04
N ASP A 66 -14.92 6.55 7.31
CA ASP A 66 -16.26 5.94 7.39
C ASP A 66 -16.37 4.72 6.49
N ASP A 67 -15.79 4.80 5.29
CA ASP A 67 -15.76 3.68 4.36
C ASP A 67 -14.54 3.70 3.42
N ILE A 68 -14.28 2.58 2.74
CA ILE A 68 -13.23 2.43 1.73
C ILE A 68 -13.84 1.88 0.45
N SER A 69 -13.79 2.64 -0.64
CA SER A 69 -14.21 2.18 -1.96
C SER A 69 -13.01 1.64 -2.74
N ILE A 70 -13.14 0.46 -3.34
CA ILE A 70 -12.10 -0.14 -4.18
C ILE A 70 -12.58 -0.13 -5.62
N THR A 71 -11.75 0.38 -6.52
CA THR A 71 -11.98 0.35 -7.96
C THR A 71 -10.87 -0.42 -8.67
N LYS A 72 -11.25 -1.24 -9.64
CA LYS A 72 -10.33 -1.97 -10.51
C LYS A 72 -10.18 -1.20 -11.81
N LYS A 73 -8.94 -0.90 -12.19
CA LYS A 73 -8.62 -0.21 -13.43
C LYS A 73 -7.57 -1.01 -14.18
N SER A 74 -7.69 -1.06 -15.51
CA SER A 74 -6.59 -1.49 -16.35
C SER A 74 -5.50 -0.43 -16.30
N LEU A 75 -4.24 -0.83 -16.12
CA LEU A 75 -3.12 0.11 -16.11
C LEU A 75 -3.03 0.94 -17.40
N LEU A 76 -3.52 0.41 -18.52
CA LEU A 76 -3.53 1.09 -19.81
C LEU A 76 -4.45 2.32 -19.86
N ASP A 77 -5.50 2.30 -19.06
CA ASP A 77 -6.58 3.29 -19.12
C ASP A 77 -6.35 4.46 -18.14
N THR A 78 -5.24 4.44 -17.40
CA THR A 78 -4.96 5.42 -16.37
C THR A 78 -4.29 6.66 -16.95
N GLU A 79 -4.60 7.83 -16.41
CA GLU A 79 -3.93 9.07 -16.81
C GLU A 79 -2.42 9.00 -16.56
N GLU A 80 -1.98 8.31 -15.49
CA GLU A 80 -0.57 8.14 -15.19
C GLU A 80 0.16 7.35 -16.29
N TYR A 81 -0.45 6.29 -16.84
CA TYR A 81 0.16 5.53 -17.92
C TYR A 81 0.30 6.37 -19.20
N ASN A 82 -0.70 7.20 -19.49
CA ASN A 82 -0.65 8.10 -20.64
C ASN A 82 0.48 9.14 -20.51
N LYS A 83 0.78 9.59 -19.29
CA LYS A 83 1.87 10.52 -18.96
C LYS A 83 3.27 9.89 -19.03
N LEU A 84 3.41 8.58 -19.18
CA LEU A 84 4.71 7.90 -19.31
C LEU A 84 5.41 8.21 -20.64
N SER A 85 6.75 8.30 -20.60
CA SER A 85 7.58 8.31 -21.79
C SER A 85 7.52 6.97 -22.54
N ASP A 86 7.85 6.99 -23.82
CA ASP A 86 7.80 5.80 -24.67
C ASP A 86 8.76 4.69 -24.20
N GLU A 87 9.92 5.06 -23.64
CA GLU A 87 10.83 4.11 -23.01
C GLU A 87 10.19 3.36 -21.83
N LEU A 88 9.48 4.09 -20.96
CA LEU A 88 8.79 3.49 -19.81
C LEU A 88 7.59 2.64 -20.27
N LYS A 89 6.82 3.09 -21.26
CA LYS A 89 5.74 2.28 -21.85
C LYS A 89 6.27 0.96 -22.41
N ASN A 90 7.43 0.98 -23.05
CA ASN A 90 8.07 -0.24 -23.56
C ASN A 90 8.54 -1.18 -22.44
N ILE A 91 9.05 -0.64 -21.33
CA ILE A 91 9.39 -1.44 -20.14
C ILE A 91 8.15 -2.07 -19.53
N VAL A 92 7.06 -1.32 -19.39
CA VAL A 92 5.80 -1.82 -18.82
C VAL A 92 5.21 -2.92 -19.71
N LYS A 93 5.21 -2.73 -21.04
CA LYS A 93 4.80 -3.74 -22.04
C LYS A 93 5.65 -5.01 -21.96
N LYS A 94 6.98 -4.87 -21.96
CA LYS A 94 7.92 -5.99 -22.02
C LYS A 94 7.85 -6.88 -20.77
N ASN A 95 7.53 -6.31 -19.62
CA ASN A 95 7.42 -7.03 -18.35
C ASN A 95 6.01 -7.60 -18.09
N LYS A 96 5.08 -7.53 -19.06
CA LYS A 96 3.67 -7.98 -18.91
C LYS A 96 2.90 -7.34 -17.74
N ILE A 97 3.39 -6.21 -17.21
CA ILE A 97 2.73 -5.47 -16.12
C ILE A 97 1.34 -4.97 -16.55
N LEU A 98 1.10 -4.85 -17.87
CA LEU A 98 -0.16 -4.42 -18.46
C LEU A 98 -1.33 -5.41 -18.33
N GLU A 99 -1.05 -6.68 -18.04
CA GLU A 99 -2.08 -7.71 -17.91
C GLU A 99 -2.69 -7.76 -16.51
N GLU A 100 -2.19 -6.94 -15.57
CA GLU A 100 -2.63 -6.93 -14.19
C GLU A 100 -3.71 -5.85 -13.94
N GLU A 101 -4.79 -6.26 -13.27
CA GLU A 101 -5.77 -5.32 -12.72
C GLU A 101 -5.10 -4.48 -11.63
N VAL A 102 -5.14 -3.17 -11.78
CA VAL A 102 -4.64 -2.26 -10.75
C VAL A 102 -5.78 -1.87 -9.83
N PHE A 103 -5.55 -2.07 -8.55
CA PHE A 103 -6.47 -1.65 -7.51
C PHE A 103 -6.20 -0.20 -7.15
N ASP A 104 -7.27 0.56 -7.08
CA ASP A 104 -7.28 1.93 -6.62
C ASP A 104 -8.30 2.07 -5.50
N ALA A 105 -8.03 2.94 -4.53
CA ALA A 105 -8.83 3.06 -3.32
C ALA A 105 -9.14 4.50 -2.99
N ASP A 106 -10.39 4.73 -2.61
CA ASP A 106 -10.87 6.01 -2.10
C ASP A 106 -11.31 5.85 -0.66
N PHE A 107 -10.86 6.74 0.21
CA PHE A 107 -11.31 6.83 1.59
C PHE A 107 -12.48 7.79 1.67
N ILE A 108 -13.60 7.29 2.17
CA ILE A 108 -14.87 8.01 2.30
C ILE A 108 -14.98 8.51 3.73
N ARG A 109 -15.30 9.81 3.86
CA ARG A 109 -15.54 10.48 5.14
C ARG A 109 -16.80 11.32 5.08
N LYS A 110 -17.54 11.39 6.17
CA LYS A 110 -18.70 12.26 6.31
C LYS A 110 -18.28 13.59 6.92
N ASN A 111 -18.67 14.68 6.26
CA ASN A 111 -18.50 16.00 6.84
C ASN A 111 -19.57 16.26 7.92
N LYS A 112 -19.52 17.45 8.53
CA LYS A 112 -20.47 17.88 9.59
C LYS A 112 -21.94 17.83 9.17
N ASN A 113 -22.23 17.82 7.87
CA ASN A 113 -23.58 17.77 7.30
C ASN A 113 -23.98 16.36 6.84
N ASN A 114 -23.22 15.32 7.25
CA ASN A 114 -23.37 13.93 6.80
C ASN A 114 -23.24 13.72 5.28
N VAL A 115 -22.59 14.66 4.58
CA VAL A 115 -22.27 14.49 3.16
C VAL A 115 -20.96 13.72 3.04
N GLU A 116 -20.98 12.66 2.24
CA GLU A 116 -19.82 11.84 1.95
C GLU A 116 -18.85 12.58 1.01
N VAL A 117 -17.59 12.57 1.39
CA VAL A 117 -16.46 13.10 0.62
C VAL A 117 -15.48 11.96 0.43
N SER A 118 -15.16 11.69 -0.84
CA SER A 118 -14.12 10.73 -1.23
C SER A 118 -12.79 11.48 -1.36
N LEU A 119 -11.73 10.87 -0.85
CA LEU A 119 -10.35 11.23 -1.18
C LEU A 119 -9.60 9.98 -1.65
N ASN A 120 -9.02 10.06 -2.84
CA ASN A 120 -8.18 8.98 -3.34
C ASN A 120 -6.94 8.80 -2.46
N ILE A 121 -6.56 7.54 -2.24
CA ILE A 121 -5.45 7.18 -1.37
C ILE A 121 -4.12 7.81 -1.80
N ASP A 122 -3.92 8.13 -3.08
CA ASP A 122 -2.70 8.83 -3.53
C ASP A 122 -2.57 10.26 -2.99
N TYR A 123 -3.66 10.88 -2.57
CA TYR A 123 -3.67 12.22 -1.96
C TYR A 123 -3.67 12.19 -0.43
N GLU A 124 -3.73 11.00 0.18
CA GLU A 124 -3.61 10.84 1.63
C GLU A 124 -2.18 11.08 2.12
N SER A 125 -2.06 11.41 3.41
CA SER A 125 -0.76 11.59 4.04
C SER A 125 0.08 10.30 3.97
N ASP A 126 1.41 10.44 3.96
CA ASP A 126 2.32 9.29 4.01
C ASP A 126 2.04 8.37 5.20
N GLY A 127 1.67 8.94 6.35
CA GLY A 127 1.32 8.19 7.55
C GLY A 127 0.08 7.33 7.32
N THR A 128 -0.98 7.90 6.75
CA THR A 128 -2.23 7.18 6.44
C THR A 128 -1.97 6.05 5.45
N ARG A 129 -1.23 6.31 4.36
CA ARG A 129 -0.92 5.31 3.34
C ARG A 129 -0.10 4.14 3.91
N LYS A 130 0.92 4.45 4.73
CA LYS A 130 1.74 3.45 5.41
C LYS A 130 0.88 2.61 6.36
N LEU A 131 0.06 3.25 7.18
CA LEU A 131 -0.82 2.56 8.12
C LEU A 131 -1.79 1.62 7.40
N PHE A 132 -2.41 2.08 6.31
CA PHE A 132 -3.27 1.23 5.49
C PHE A 132 -2.52 0.03 4.92
N SER A 133 -1.29 0.24 4.41
CA SER A 133 -0.44 -0.86 3.93
C SER A 133 -0.09 -1.88 5.02
N LEU A 134 0.00 -1.46 6.29
CA LEU A 134 0.23 -2.34 7.42
C LEU A 134 -1.02 -3.12 7.86
N ALA A 135 -2.23 -2.60 7.62
CA ALA A 135 -3.47 -3.24 8.07
C ALA A 135 -3.59 -4.69 7.56
N GLY A 136 -3.21 -4.92 6.30
CA GLY A 136 -3.25 -6.23 5.67
C GLY A 136 -2.43 -7.30 6.38
N PRO A 137 -1.09 -7.16 6.47
CA PRO A 137 -0.23 -8.12 7.17
C PRO A 137 -0.50 -8.16 8.68
N TRP A 138 -0.91 -7.05 9.30
CA TRP A 138 -1.25 -7.01 10.73
C TRP A 138 -2.44 -7.91 11.05
N LEU A 139 -3.55 -7.74 10.33
CA LEU A 139 -4.75 -8.55 10.54
C LEU A 139 -4.52 -10.02 10.20
N ASP A 140 -3.78 -10.31 9.12
CA ASP A 140 -3.44 -11.70 8.76
C ASP A 140 -2.59 -12.38 9.84
N THR A 141 -1.66 -11.63 10.45
CA THR A 141 -0.84 -12.13 11.56
C THR A 141 -1.68 -12.47 12.78
N LEU A 142 -2.61 -11.59 13.15
CA LEU A 142 -3.52 -11.82 14.28
C LEU A 142 -4.49 -12.98 14.04
N GLU A 143 -5.07 -13.08 12.83
CA GLU A 143 -6.00 -14.15 12.46
C GLU A 143 -5.36 -15.54 12.52
N ASN A 144 -4.08 -15.65 12.14
CA ASN A 144 -3.40 -16.94 11.99
C ASN A 144 -2.37 -17.24 13.09
N GLY A 145 -2.14 -16.31 14.03
CA GLY A 145 -1.15 -16.47 15.10
C GLY A 145 0.30 -16.45 14.62
N TYR A 146 0.60 -15.69 13.57
CA TYR A 146 1.96 -15.55 13.05
C TYR A 146 2.79 -14.56 13.89
N THR A 147 4.10 -14.51 13.60
CA THR A 147 5.00 -13.48 14.11
C THR A 147 5.26 -12.46 13.01
N LEU A 148 4.81 -11.21 13.21
CA LEU A 148 5.08 -10.10 12.32
C LEU A 148 6.30 -9.31 12.80
N VAL A 149 7.33 -9.22 11.96
CA VAL A 149 8.54 -8.45 12.23
C VAL A 149 8.49 -7.15 11.41
N ILE A 150 8.46 -6.01 12.09
CA ILE A 150 8.47 -4.69 11.45
C ILE A 150 9.67 -3.92 11.98
N ASP A 151 10.58 -3.55 11.08
CA ASP A 151 11.67 -2.63 11.41
C ASP A 151 11.16 -1.18 11.35
N GLU A 152 11.73 -0.32 12.19
CA GLU A 152 11.40 1.12 12.26
C GLU A 152 9.90 1.44 12.50
N LEU A 153 9.25 0.66 13.36
CA LEU A 153 7.84 0.86 13.70
C LEU A 153 7.54 2.24 14.34
N HIS A 154 8.53 2.79 15.04
CA HIS A 154 8.41 4.05 15.82
C HIS A 154 8.36 5.31 14.94
N ASP A 155 9.00 5.30 13.77
CA ASP A 155 8.99 6.46 12.85
C ASP A 155 7.72 6.52 12.00
N LYS A 156 6.98 5.40 11.91
CA LYS A 156 5.83 5.26 11.01
C LYS A 156 4.48 5.27 11.72
N LEU A 157 4.47 5.12 13.04
CA LEU A 157 3.25 5.09 13.85
C LEU A 157 3.45 5.94 15.11
N HIS A 158 2.50 6.85 15.36
CA HIS A 158 2.51 7.62 16.60
C HIS A 158 2.48 6.66 17.80
N PRO A 159 3.33 6.80 18.84
CA PRO A 159 3.39 5.85 19.96
C PRO A 159 2.05 5.57 20.67
N LEU A 160 1.12 6.54 20.65
CA LEU A 160 -0.24 6.35 21.16
C LEU A 160 -1.04 5.31 20.36
N LEU A 161 -0.82 5.24 19.04
CA LEU A 161 -1.45 4.30 18.11
C LEU A 161 -1.10 2.86 18.47
N LEU A 162 0.19 2.59 18.70
CA LEU A 162 0.69 1.28 19.09
C LEU A 162 0.08 0.81 20.42
N ARG A 163 -0.04 1.74 21.39
CA ARG A 163 -0.66 1.44 22.68
C ARG A 163 -2.14 1.07 22.54
N TYR A 164 -2.88 1.75 21.66
CA TYR A 164 -4.27 1.40 21.38
C TYR A 164 -4.41 0.06 20.64
N MET A 165 -3.54 -0.24 19.67
CA MET A 165 -3.63 -1.48 18.90
C MET A 165 -3.36 -2.73 19.73
N VAL A 166 -2.40 -2.69 20.66
CA VAL A 166 -2.08 -3.84 21.53
C VAL A 166 -3.15 -4.05 22.61
N VAL A 167 -3.76 -2.97 23.14
CA VAL A 167 -4.69 -3.05 24.27
C VAL A 167 -6.14 -3.31 23.83
N THR A 168 -6.53 -2.93 22.61
CA THR A 168 -7.95 -2.96 22.19
C THR A 168 -8.31 -4.18 21.32
N GLN A 169 -7.33 -5.01 20.93
CA GLN A 169 -7.55 -6.18 20.06
C GLN A 169 -7.29 -7.54 20.75
N ILE A 170 -7.11 -7.53 22.08
CA ILE A 170 -7.11 -8.72 22.96
C ILE A 170 -8.36 -8.62 23.84
#